data_AF-A0A840SXK6-F1
#
_entry.id   AF-A0A840SXK6-F1
#
_cell.length_a   1.000
_cell.length_b   1.000
_cell.length_c   1.000
_cell.angle_alpha   90.00
_cell.angle_beta   90.00
_cell.angle_gamma   90.00
#
_symmetry.space_group_name_H-M   'P 1'
#
loop_
_entity.id
_entity.type
_entity.pdbx_description
1 polymer ?
#
loop_
_entity_poly.entity_id
_entity_poly.type
_entity_poly.pdbx_seq_one_letter_code
_entity_poly.pdbx_strand_id
1 'polypeptide(L)'
;MLYYLAELSQNLSALNLFRYITFRAGGAFFTALIFGFLFGRPLIEMLRVRQGRGQPIRADGPASHLVTKAGTPTMGGLLILSAIVVSTLLWARWSNGFVWMVLFVTLGFGLIGFADDYAKVRKQTVAGVSGRVRLLVGFLIALVAGAWAMYLHPTDLTGQVAFPVFKTALLNLGWMFLPFALLVIVGSANAVNLTDGLDGLAIMPVMIAATSLGIIAYAVGREDFSAYLGVHYVPGTGELLIFVAALIGGGLGFLWYNAPPAAVFMGDTGSLALGGALGAIAVATKHEIVLAIIGGLFVVEALSVIIQVVYYKRTKKRVFLMAPIHHHFEKKGWAEPQIVIRFWIISLILAMIGLATLKLR
;
A
#
# COMPACT_ATOMS: atom_id res chain seq x y z
N MET A 1 -0.11 22.02 -5.23
CA MET A 1 -0.47 23.20 -6.05
C MET A 1 -1.52 24.09 -5.36
N LEU A 2 -2.62 23.54 -4.84
CA LEU A 2 -3.70 24.31 -4.20
C LEU A 2 -3.33 24.93 -2.84
N TYR A 3 -2.33 24.37 -2.14
CA TYR A 3 -1.79 24.99 -0.93
C TYR A 3 -1.30 26.44 -1.18
N TYR A 4 -0.66 26.69 -2.33
CA TYR A 4 -0.11 28.01 -2.65
C TYR A 4 -1.21 29.05 -2.94
N LEU A 5 -2.45 28.63 -3.23
CA LEU A 5 -3.58 29.56 -3.33
C LEU A 5 -3.89 30.23 -1.99
N ALA A 6 -3.50 29.62 -0.86
CA ALA A 6 -3.62 30.23 0.45
C ALA A 6 -2.67 31.43 0.68
N GLU A 7 -1.70 31.65 -0.21
CA GLU A 7 -0.83 32.83 -0.17
C GLU A 7 -1.57 34.07 -0.69
N LEU A 8 -2.61 33.89 -1.50
CA LEU A 8 -3.51 34.95 -1.97
C LEU A 8 -4.67 35.26 -1.00
N SER A 9 -4.68 34.64 0.19
CA SER A 9 -5.80 34.72 1.14
C SER A 9 -5.98 36.09 1.80
N GLN A 10 -5.04 37.02 1.64
CA GLN A 10 -5.19 38.41 2.09
C GLN A 10 -6.44 39.09 1.50
N ASN A 11 -6.89 38.64 0.32
CA ASN A 11 -8.06 39.18 -0.38
C ASN A 11 -9.31 38.30 -0.26
N LEU A 12 -9.17 37.03 0.14
CA LEU A 12 -10.27 36.05 0.20
C LEU A 12 -10.09 35.10 1.40
N SER A 13 -10.82 35.35 2.48
CA SER A 13 -10.73 34.60 3.74
C SER A 13 -10.99 33.09 3.57
N ALA A 14 -11.82 32.68 2.61
CA ALA A 14 -12.11 31.29 2.29
C ALA A 14 -10.86 30.50 1.85
N LEU A 15 -9.85 31.16 1.26
CA LEU A 15 -8.61 30.50 0.81
C LEU A 15 -7.71 30.06 1.97
N ASN A 16 -7.97 30.52 3.20
CA ASN A 16 -7.25 30.02 4.38
C ASN A 16 -7.52 28.53 4.65
N LEU A 17 -8.63 27.98 4.16
CA LEU A 17 -8.95 26.55 4.30
C LEU A 17 -7.82 25.65 3.73
N PHE A 18 -7.15 26.09 2.66
CA PHE A 18 -6.05 25.35 2.06
C PHE A 18 -4.78 25.31 2.92
N ARG A 19 -4.69 26.06 4.03
CA ARG A 19 -3.56 25.93 4.97
C ARG A 19 -3.69 24.68 5.84
N TYR A 20 -4.91 24.26 6.17
CA TYR A 20 -5.17 23.16 7.10
C TYR A 20 -4.96 21.80 6.41
N ILE A 21 -4.10 20.98 6.99
CA ILE A 21 -3.80 19.62 6.49
C ILE A 21 -5.08 18.77 6.44
N THR A 22 -5.94 18.87 7.45
CA THR A 22 -7.19 18.10 7.53
C THR A 22 -8.16 18.43 6.41
N PHE A 23 -8.35 19.72 6.09
CA PHE A 23 -9.17 20.16 4.97
C PHE A 23 -8.60 19.64 3.64
N ARG A 24 -7.28 19.80 3.44
CA ARG A 24 -6.61 19.32 2.22
C ARG A 24 -6.65 17.80 2.09
N ALA A 25 -6.57 17.05 3.19
CA ALA A 25 -6.74 15.61 3.20
C ALA A 25 -8.17 15.21 2.78
N GLY A 26 -9.20 15.88 3.33
CA GLY A 26 -10.58 15.68 2.89
C GLY A 26 -10.78 15.99 1.39
N GLY A 27 -10.21 17.11 0.92
CA GLY A 27 -10.20 17.45 -0.50
C GLY A 27 -9.52 16.39 -1.37
N ALA A 28 -8.38 15.86 -0.91
CA ALA A 28 -7.65 14.81 -1.61
C ALA A 28 -8.42 13.48 -1.67
N PHE A 29 -9.10 13.11 -0.58
CA PHE A 29 -9.99 11.96 -0.54
C PHE A 29 -11.10 12.08 -1.59
N PHE A 30 -11.88 13.16 -1.57
CA PHE A 30 -12.99 13.33 -2.51
C PHE A 30 -12.51 13.47 -3.95
N THR A 31 -11.39 14.15 -4.18
CA THR A 31 -10.80 14.28 -5.53
C THR A 31 -10.45 12.91 -6.09
N ALA A 32 -9.79 12.05 -5.31
CA ALA A 32 -9.42 10.71 -5.75
C ALA A 32 -10.65 9.78 -5.92
N LEU A 33 -11.65 9.89 -5.05
CA LEU A 33 -12.89 9.12 -5.13
C LEU A 33 -13.70 9.49 -6.39
N ILE A 34 -13.91 10.78 -6.61
CA ILE A 34 -14.61 11.30 -7.79
C ILE A 34 -13.85 10.91 -9.06
N PHE A 35 -12.52 11.02 -9.05
CA PHE A 35 -11.69 10.54 -10.15
C PHE A 35 -11.95 9.06 -10.44
N GLY A 36 -11.99 8.21 -9.40
CA GLY A 36 -12.30 6.79 -9.51
C GLY A 36 -13.66 6.53 -10.18
N PHE A 37 -14.70 7.27 -9.81
CA PHE A 37 -16.04 7.12 -10.40
C PHE A 37 -16.15 7.65 -11.83
N LEU A 38 -15.49 8.78 -12.14
CA LEU A 38 -15.51 9.37 -13.47
C LEU A 38 -14.71 8.54 -14.48
N PHE A 39 -13.52 8.07 -14.09
CA PHE A 39 -12.60 7.40 -15.00
C PHE A 39 -12.60 5.87 -14.87
N GLY A 40 -13.28 5.30 -13.88
CA GLY A 40 -13.36 3.86 -13.66
C GLY A 40 -13.98 3.11 -14.83
N ARG A 41 -15.21 3.44 -15.23
CA ARG A 41 -15.87 2.79 -16.38
C ARG A 41 -15.09 2.96 -17.69
N PRO A 42 -14.68 4.19 -18.10
CA PRO A 42 -13.90 4.36 -19.33
C PRO A 42 -12.60 3.55 -19.35
N LEU A 43 -11.89 3.48 -18.21
CA LEU A 43 -10.66 2.70 -18.11
C LEU A 43 -10.94 1.20 -18.25
N ILE A 44 -11.95 0.68 -17.56
CA ILE A 44 -12.30 -0.75 -17.59
C ILE A 44 -12.71 -1.17 -19.01
N GLU A 45 -13.50 -0.36 -19.71
CA GLU A 45 -13.89 -0.63 -21.10
C GLU A 45 -12.67 -0.62 -22.03
N MET A 46 -11.78 0.36 -21.88
CA MET A 46 -10.53 0.43 -22.63
C MET A 46 -9.63 -0.78 -22.38
N LEU A 47 -9.50 -1.22 -21.12
CA LEU A 47 -8.74 -2.42 -20.76
C LEU A 47 -9.39 -3.68 -21.35
N ARG A 48 -10.72 -3.79 -21.29
CA ARG A 48 -11.45 -4.93 -21.86
C ARG A 48 -11.22 -5.07 -23.37
N VAL A 49 -11.29 -3.95 -24.10
CA VAL A 49 -11.01 -3.92 -25.55
C VAL A 49 -9.56 -4.28 -25.86
N ARG A 50 -8.60 -3.73 -25.10
CA ARG A 50 -7.17 -3.96 -25.35
C ARG A 50 -6.68 -5.36 -24.96
N GLN A 51 -7.22 -5.92 -23.88
CA GLN A 51 -6.79 -7.22 -23.37
C GLN A 51 -7.53 -8.37 -24.05
N GLY A 52 -8.79 -8.16 -24.48
CA GLY A 52 -9.63 -9.11 -25.20
C GLY A 52 -10.04 -10.32 -24.36
N ARG A 53 -9.07 -11.19 -24.05
CA ARG A 53 -9.22 -12.42 -23.26
C ARG A 53 -9.11 -12.21 -21.74
N GLY A 54 -8.84 -10.98 -21.30
CA GLY A 54 -8.64 -10.64 -19.89
C GLY A 54 -7.34 -11.20 -19.32
N GLN A 55 -7.30 -11.41 -18.01
CA GLN A 55 -6.11 -11.93 -17.32
C GLN A 55 -5.91 -13.44 -17.59
N PRO A 56 -4.69 -13.88 -17.97
CA PRO A 56 -4.36 -15.31 -18.02
C PRO A 56 -4.46 -15.95 -16.62
N ILE A 57 -5.35 -16.92 -16.47
CA ILE A 57 -5.61 -17.61 -15.19
C ILE A 57 -4.68 -18.83 -15.06
N ARG A 58 -4.15 -19.04 -13.86
CA ARG A 58 -3.29 -20.17 -13.53
C ARG A 58 -4.07 -21.48 -13.40
N ALA A 59 -3.58 -22.55 -14.03
CA ALA A 59 -4.19 -23.88 -13.94
C ALA A 59 -3.97 -24.56 -12.58
N ASP A 60 -2.95 -24.14 -11.82
CA ASP A 60 -2.63 -24.63 -10.48
C ASP A 60 -3.39 -23.88 -9.35
N GLY A 61 -4.25 -22.93 -9.71
CA GLY A 61 -5.13 -22.19 -8.78
C GLY A 61 -6.39 -22.96 -8.35
N PRO A 62 -7.30 -22.34 -7.57
CA PRO A 62 -8.61 -22.93 -7.29
C PRO A 62 -9.39 -23.16 -8.59
N ALA A 63 -10.01 -24.34 -8.75
CA ALA A 63 -10.70 -24.71 -9.99
C ALA A 63 -11.90 -23.79 -10.30
N SER A 64 -12.53 -23.22 -9.28
CA SER A 64 -13.61 -22.24 -9.43
C SER A 64 -13.14 -20.99 -10.20
N HIS A 65 -11.90 -20.53 -9.97
CA HIS A 65 -11.38 -19.30 -10.58
C HIS A 65 -11.28 -19.40 -12.10
N LEU A 66 -11.01 -20.59 -12.65
CA LEU A 66 -10.96 -20.81 -14.11
C LEU A 66 -12.27 -20.47 -14.81
N VAL A 67 -13.40 -20.62 -14.12
CA VAL A 67 -14.74 -20.37 -14.67
C VAL A 67 -15.23 -18.99 -14.27
N THR A 68 -15.10 -18.61 -12.99
CA THR A 68 -15.72 -17.38 -12.46
C THR A 68 -14.93 -16.12 -12.78
N LYS A 69 -13.61 -16.21 -13.00
CA LYS A 69 -12.72 -15.05 -13.22
C LYS A 69 -12.34 -14.87 -14.70
N ALA A 70 -12.90 -15.68 -15.60
CA ALA A 70 -12.59 -15.65 -17.02
C ALA A 70 -13.08 -14.36 -17.68
N GLY A 71 -12.21 -13.71 -18.46
CA GLY A 71 -12.55 -12.51 -19.24
C GLY A 71 -12.51 -11.20 -18.46
N THR A 72 -12.25 -11.21 -17.15
CA THR A 72 -12.06 -9.99 -16.36
C THR A 72 -10.71 -9.34 -16.70
N PRO A 73 -10.67 -8.03 -17.05
CA PRO A 73 -9.43 -7.34 -17.32
C PRO A 73 -8.59 -7.13 -16.05
N THR A 74 -7.27 -7.08 -16.21
CA THR A 74 -6.31 -6.74 -15.14
C THR A 74 -5.75 -5.33 -15.32
N MET A 75 -4.79 -4.92 -14.49
CA MET A 75 -4.20 -3.57 -14.46
C MET A 75 -5.12 -2.46 -13.92
N GLY A 76 -6.15 -2.83 -13.14
CA GLY A 76 -7.02 -1.86 -12.48
C GLY A 76 -6.30 -0.94 -11.49
N GLY A 77 -5.11 -1.34 -11.02
CA GLY A 77 -4.20 -0.49 -10.27
C GLY A 77 -3.87 0.84 -10.95
N LEU A 78 -3.95 0.93 -12.28
CA LEU A 78 -3.80 2.20 -13.01
C LEU A 78 -4.83 3.26 -12.58
N LEU A 79 -6.07 2.85 -12.26
CA LEU A 79 -7.11 3.74 -11.76
C LEU A 79 -6.69 4.32 -10.40
N ILE A 80 -6.20 3.45 -9.52
CA ILE A 80 -5.78 3.82 -8.17
C ILE A 80 -4.59 4.77 -8.25
N LEU A 81 -3.56 4.42 -9.04
CA LEU A 81 -2.33 5.22 -9.15
C LEU A 81 -2.58 6.59 -9.77
N SER A 82 -3.36 6.67 -10.84
CA SER A 82 -3.71 7.95 -11.46
C SER A 82 -4.52 8.84 -10.49
N ALA A 83 -5.49 8.28 -9.78
CA ALA A 83 -6.25 9.01 -8.76
C ALA A 83 -5.35 9.52 -7.62
N ILE A 84 -4.45 8.68 -7.10
CA ILE A 84 -3.49 9.04 -6.04
C ILE A 84 -2.58 10.18 -6.52
N VAL A 85 -1.98 10.05 -7.70
CA VAL A 85 -1.03 11.04 -8.23
C VAL A 85 -1.71 12.38 -8.46
N VAL A 86 -2.82 12.41 -9.20
CA VAL A 86 -3.55 13.64 -9.49
C VAL A 86 -3.96 14.33 -8.19
N SER A 87 -4.58 13.59 -7.29
CA SER A 87 -5.06 14.14 -6.02
C SER A 87 -3.91 14.62 -5.13
N THR A 88 -2.83 13.84 -5.00
CA THR A 88 -1.67 14.24 -4.18
C THR A 88 -1.00 15.50 -4.75
N LEU A 89 -0.78 15.58 -6.07
CA LEU A 89 -0.15 16.75 -6.68
C LEU A 89 -1.00 18.02 -6.55
N LEU A 90 -2.33 17.88 -6.57
CA LEU A 90 -3.23 19.01 -6.34
C LEU A 90 -3.12 19.52 -4.89
N TRP A 91 -3.23 18.63 -3.91
CA TRP A 91 -3.47 18.99 -2.51
C TRP A 91 -2.22 19.03 -1.62
N ALA A 92 -1.20 18.21 -1.88
CA ALA A 92 -0.01 18.15 -1.05
C ALA A 92 0.93 19.35 -1.28
N ARG A 93 1.74 19.67 -0.26
CA ARG A 93 2.83 20.65 -0.38
C ARG A 93 4.00 20.06 -1.15
N TRP A 94 4.39 20.72 -2.24
CA TRP A 94 5.47 20.25 -3.11
C TRP A 94 6.87 20.45 -2.50
N SER A 95 7.01 21.31 -1.50
CA SER A 95 8.26 21.44 -0.73
C SER A 95 8.51 20.25 0.21
N ASN A 96 7.54 19.35 0.40
CA ASN A 96 7.67 18.25 1.33
C ASN A 96 8.40 17.06 0.70
N GLY A 97 9.62 16.77 1.19
CA GLY A 97 10.44 15.66 0.69
C GLY A 97 9.83 14.27 0.92
N PHE A 98 9.10 14.05 2.02
CA PHE A 98 8.50 12.75 2.32
C PHE A 98 7.36 12.40 1.36
N VAL A 99 6.55 13.38 0.95
CA VAL A 99 5.50 13.16 -0.07
C VAL A 99 6.11 12.69 -1.38
N TRP A 100 7.20 13.32 -1.83
CA TRP A 100 7.90 12.92 -3.04
C TRP A 100 8.56 11.55 -2.92
N MET A 101 9.16 11.24 -1.77
CA MET A 101 9.72 9.92 -1.51
C MET A 101 8.65 8.82 -1.61
N VAL A 102 7.48 9.02 -0.98
CA VAL A 102 6.37 8.05 -1.05
C VAL A 102 5.80 7.95 -2.47
N LEU A 103 5.64 9.07 -3.19
CA LEU A 103 5.24 9.05 -4.59
C LEU A 103 6.25 8.32 -5.48
N PHE A 104 7.55 8.54 -5.27
CA PHE A 104 8.63 7.87 -5.99
C PHE A 104 8.55 6.35 -5.80
N VAL A 105 8.41 5.88 -4.56
CA VAL A 105 8.27 4.44 -4.29
C VAL A 105 6.99 3.89 -4.91
N THR A 106 5.86 4.58 -4.71
CA THR A 106 4.55 4.15 -5.22
C THR A 106 4.56 4.02 -6.74
N LEU A 107 5.07 5.03 -7.45
CA LEU A 107 5.19 5.03 -8.91
C LEU A 107 6.23 4.03 -9.40
N GLY A 108 7.38 3.92 -8.73
CA GLY A 108 8.43 2.98 -9.08
C GLY A 108 7.95 1.53 -9.02
N PHE A 109 7.31 1.12 -7.92
CA PHE A 109 6.71 -0.21 -7.80
C PHE A 109 5.48 -0.37 -8.71
N GLY A 110 4.73 0.69 -8.97
CA GLY A 110 3.63 0.70 -9.95
C GLY A 110 4.12 0.44 -11.37
N LEU A 111 5.25 1.02 -11.78
CA LEU A 111 5.87 0.78 -13.08
C LEU A 111 6.40 -0.65 -13.21
N ILE A 112 6.98 -1.19 -12.15
CA ILE A 112 7.38 -2.60 -12.09
C ILE A 112 6.16 -3.50 -12.31
N GLY A 113 5.08 -3.27 -11.56
CA GLY A 113 3.86 -4.06 -11.67
C GLY A 113 3.16 -3.91 -13.02
N PHE A 114 3.14 -2.69 -13.57
CA PHE A 114 2.63 -2.41 -14.91
C PHE A 114 3.41 -3.17 -15.99
N ALA A 115 4.74 -3.16 -15.93
CA ALA A 115 5.57 -3.89 -16.86
C ALA A 115 5.32 -5.41 -16.79
N ASP A 116 5.09 -5.93 -15.58
CA ASP A 116 4.78 -7.34 -15.33
C ASP A 116 3.41 -7.74 -15.89
N ASP A 117 2.36 -7.01 -15.53
CA ASP A 117 1.00 -7.25 -16.02
C ASP A 117 0.91 -7.10 -17.54
N TYR A 118 1.55 -6.05 -18.10
CA TYR A 118 1.60 -5.84 -19.54
C TYR A 118 2.29 -7.00 -20.26
N ALA A 119 3.38 -7.53 -19.70
CA ALA A 119 4.06 -8.70 -20.26
C ALA A 119 3.18 -9.95 -20.24
N LYS A 120 2.47 -10.23 -19.12
CA LYS A 120 1.54 -11.36 -19.00
C LYS A 120 0.42 -11.27 -20.04
N VAL A 121 -0.22 -10.11 -20.14
CA VAL A 121 -1.33 -9.86 -21.07
C VAL A 121 -0.86 -9.95 -22.53
N ARG A 122 0.24 -9.28 -22.88
CA ARG A 122 0.74 -9.26 -24.27
C ARG A 122 1.16 -10.64 -24.76
N LYS A 123 1.79 -11.44 -23.89
CA LYS A 123 2.25 -12.80 -24.23
C LYS A 123 1.16 -13.84 -24.06
N GLN A 124 0.04 -13.50 -23.42
CA GLN A 124 -1.02 -14.45 -23.04
C GLN A 124 -0.48 -15.64 -22.23
N THR A 125 0.44 -15.35 -21.32
CA THR A 125 1.02 -16.35 -20.41
C THR A 125 0.97 -15.87 -18.98
N VAL A 126 1.02 -16.80 -18.04
CA VAL A 126 1.11 -16.50 -16.60
C VAL A 126 2.50 -15.99 -16.20
N ALA A 127 3.49 -16.08 -17.09
CA ALA A 127 4.87 -15.68 -16.85
C ALA A 127 5.07 -14.21 -17.27
N GLY A 128 5.21 -13.34 -16.27
CA GLY A 128 5.53 -11.93 -16.44
C GLY A 128 7.03 -11.65 -16.59
N VAL A 129 7.45 -10.50 -16.10
CA VAL A 129 8.85 -10.13 -15.93
C VAL A 129 9.51 -11.10 -14.95
N SER A 130 10.80 -11.39 -15.16
CA SER A 130 11.49 -12.32 -14.27
C SER A 130 11.52 -11.80 -12.83
N GLY A 131 11.20 -12.68 -11.87
CA GLY A 131 11.17 -12.31 -10.46
C GLY A 131 12.50 -11.75 -9.94
N ARG A 132 13.63 -12.17 -10.51
CA ARG A 132 14.96 -11.63 -10.19
C ARG A 132 15.08 -10.16 -10.61
N VAL A 133 14.68 -9.81 -11.83
CA VAL A 133 14.70 -8.42 -12.30
C VAL A 133 13.75 -7.56 -11.46
N ARG A 134 12.55 -8.08 -11.17
CA ARG A 134 11.58 -7.40 -10.31
C ARG A 134 12.14 -7.06 -8.92
N LEU A 135 12.79 -8.03 -8.28
CA LEU A 135 13.42 -7.83 -6.97
C LEU A 135 14.63 -6.88 -7.05
N LEU A 136 15.48 -7.01 -8.07
CA LEU A 136 16.62 -6.11 -8.25
C LEU A 136 16.18 -4.65 -8.39
N VAL A 137 15.22 -4.36 -9.27
CA VAL A 137 14.70 -3.00 -9.45
C VAL A 137 13.98 -2.52 -8.18
N GLY A 138 13.18 -3.38 -7.54
CA GLY A 138 12.54 -3.07 -6.26
C GLY A 138 13.53 -2.73 -5.15
N PHE A 139 14.65 -3.46 -5.06
CA PHE A 139 15.72 -3.15 -4.11
C PHE A 139 16.42 -1.83 -4.44
N LEU A 140 16.66 -1.51 -5.72
CA LEU A 140 17.23 -0.21 -6.08
C LEU A 140 16.30 0.95 -5.69
N ILE A 141 15.01 0.84 -5.96
CA ILE A 141 14.01 1.86 -5.56
C ILE A 141 13.98 2.01 -4.04
N ALA A 142 13.91 0.91 -3.31
CA ALA A 142 13.88 0.94 -1.86
C ALA A 142 15.21 1.43 -1.25
N LEU A 143 16.35 1.22 -1.90
CA LEU A 143 17.65 1.72 -1.45
C LEU A 143 17.69 3.24 -1.54
N VAL A 144 17.26 3.77 -2.69
CA VAL A 144 17.14 5.21 -2.92
C VAL A 144 16.16 5.81 -1.90
N ALA A 145 15.01 5.19 -1.68
CA ALA A 145 14.03 5.67 -0.71
C ALA A 145 14.54 5.61 0.74
N GLY A 146 15.27 4.56 1.12
CA GLY A 146 15.88 4.43 2.45
C GLY A 146 16.94 5.50 2.70
N ALA A 147 17.81 5.76 1.71
CA ALA A 147 18.80 6.84 1.80
C ALA A 147 18.14 8.22 1.83
N TRP A 148 17.09 8.42 1.03
CA TRP A 148 16.29 9.64 1.05
C TRP A 148 15.62 9.86 2.42
N ALA A 149 15.04 8.81 3.02
CA ALA A 149 14.48 8.88 4.36
C ALA A 149 15.54 9.29 5.40
N MET A 150 16.72 8.64 5.37
CA MET A 150 17.83 8.99 6.27
C MET A 150 18.29 10.45 6.14
N TYR A 151 18.25 11.00 4.93
CA TYR A 151 18.58 12.40 4.66
C TYR A 151 17.53 13.38 5.21
N LEU A 152 16.25 13.00 5.16
CA LEU A 152 15.15 13.84 5.66
C LEU A 152 14.89 13.69 7.16
N HIS A 153 15.29 12.58 7.75
CA HIS A 153 15.10 12.34 9.18
C HIS A 153 16.00 13.26 10.03
N PRO A 154 15.49 13.72 11.19
CA PRO A 154 16.32 14.41 12.18
C PRO A 154 17.59 13.62 12.54
N THR A 155 18.65 14.32 12.95
CA THR A 155 19.97 13.73 13.24
C THR A 155 19.94 12.70 14.37
N ASP A 156 19.00 12.84 15.29
CA ASP A 156 18.74 11.92 16.40
C ASP A 156 17.92 10.69 16.00
N LEU A 157 17.32 10.67 14.80
CA LEU A 157 16.51 9.56 14.30
C LEU A 157 17.11 8.89 13.05
N THR A 158 18.03 9.56 12.35
CA THR A 158 18.66 9.02 11.14
C THR A 158 19.41 7.72 11.45
N GLY A 159 19.20 6.68 10.64
CA GLY A 159 19.77 5.35 10.87
C GLY A 159 19.19 4.58 12.07
N GLN A 160 18.15 5.09 12.73
CA GLN A 160 17.55 4.45 13.91
C GLN A 160 16.17 3.83 13.60
N VAL A 161 15.84 2.78 14.36
CA VAL A 161 14.54 2.11 14.36
C VAL A 161 13.88 2.29 15.73
N ALA A 162 12.64 2.79 15.75
CA ALA A 162 11.91 3.03 16.98
C ALA A 162 11.07 1.82 17.41
N PHE A 163 11.10 1.51 18.71
CA PHE A 163 10.28 0.42 19.26
C PHE A 163 8.92 0.92 19.77
N PRO A 164 7.79 0.33 19.34
CA PRO A 164 6.45 0.87 19.66
C PRO A 164 6.14 1.00 21.16
N VAL A 165 6.60 0.08 22.00
CA VAL A 165 6.23 0.03 23.43
C VAL A 165 7.22 0.79 24.32
N PHE A 166 8.49 0.84 23.94
CA PHE A 166 9.55 1.40 24.76
C PHE A 166 9.86 2.83 24.33
N LYS A 167 9.42 3.83 25.13
CA LYS A 167 9.52 5.28 24.85
C LYS A 167 10.87 5.75 24.31
N THR A 168 11.96 5.27 24.88
CA THR A 168 13.32 5.75 24.60
C THR A 168 14.17 4.72 23.86
N ALA A 169 13.64 3.51 23.62
CA ALA A 169 14.41 2.49 22.96
C ALA A 169 14.45 2.77 21.46
N LEU A 170 15.64 3.15 21.01
CA LEU A 170 15.99 3.28 19.61
C LEU A 170 17.10 2.28 19.31
N LEU A 171 16.88 1.45 18.29
CA LEU A 171 17.94 0.58 17.77
C LEU A 171 18.72 1.38 16.73
N ASN A 172 19.95 1.76 17.07
CA ASN A 172 20.84 2.39 16.11
C ASN A 172 21.41 1.33 15.16
N LEU A 173 21.00 1.37 13.90
CA LEU A 173 21.51 0.50 12.84
C LEU A 173 22.59 1.20 12.00
N GLY A 174 22.74 2.52 12.10
CA GLY A 174 23.61 3.30 11.22
C GLY A 174 23.34 2.98 9.75
N TRP A 175 24.36 2.56 9.01
CA TRP A 175 24.23 2.13 7.62
C TRP A 175 23.39 0.84 7.41
N MET A 176 23.24 0.00 8.44
CA MET A 176 22.37 -1.19 8.38
C MET A 176 20.88 -0.84 8.36
N PHE A 177 20.54 0.43 8.58
CA PHE A 177 19.19 0.92 8.33
C PHE A 177 18.80 0.79 6.86
N LEU A 178 19.74 0.90 5.91
CA LEU A 178 19.43 0.79 4.48
C LEU A 178 18.93 -0.63 4.12
N PRO A 179 19.65 -1.73 4.42
CA PRO A 179 19.12 -3.08 4.28
C PRO A 179 17.79 -3.32 5.02
N PHE A 180 17.60 -2.70 6.19
CA PHE A 180 16.36 -2.81 6.93
C PHE A 180 15.19 -2.12 6.19
N ALA A 181 15.39 -0.90 5.68
CA ALA A 181 14.40 -0.19 4.87
C ALA A 181 14.08 -0.94 3.57
N LEU A 182 15.06 -1.61 2.95
CA LEU A 182 14.84 -2.52 1.83
C LEU A 182 13.86 -3.63 2.19
N LEU A 183 14.10 -4.29 3.32
CA LEU A 183 13.24 -5.38 3.80
C LEU A 183 11.83 -4.88 4.06
N VAL A 184 11.68 -3.71 4.68
CA VAL A 184 10.35 -3.12 4.96
C VAL A 184 9.61 -2.78 3.67
N ILE A 185 10.22 -1.99 2.78
CA ILE A 185 9.54 -1.52 1.56
C ILE A 185 9.26 -2.67 0.58
N VAL A 186 10.28 -3.46 0.25
CA VAL A 186 10.15 -4.58 -0.70
C VAL A 186 9.31 -5.70 -0.09
N GLY A 187 9.47 -5.97 1.21
CA GLY A 187 8.67 -6.94 1.94
C GLY A 187 7.19 -6.59 1.92
N SER A 188 6.83 -5.33 2.24
CA SER A 188 5.44 -4.86 2.18
C SER A 188 4.87 -4.92 0.76
N ALA A 189 5.62 -4.49 -0.27
CA ALA A 189 5.19 -4.59 -1.66
C ALA A 189 4.82 -6.03 -2.06
N ASN A 190 5.70 -7.00 -1.76
CA ASN A 190 5.44 -8.40 -2.09
C ASN A 190 4.35 -9.02 -1.20
N ALA A 191 4.25 -8.64 0.07
CA ALA A 191 3.22 -9.15 0.97
C ALA A 191 1.81 -8.73 0.53
N VAL A 192 1.63 -7.48 0.09
CA VAL A 192 0.36 -7.01 -0.51
C VAL A 192 0.09 -7.72 -1.84
N ASN A 193 1.09 -7.89 -2.71
CA ASN A 193 0.94 -8.64 -3.96
C ASN A 193 0.53 -10.10 -3.74
N LEU A 194 1.05 -10.78 -2.71
CA LEU A 194 0.63 -12.14 -2.35
C LEU A 194 -0.80 -12.20 -1.80
N THR A 195 -1.32 -11.10 -1.26
CA THR A 195 -2.67 -11.04 -0.68
C THR A 195 -3.74 -10.72 -1.73
N ASP A 196 -3.36 -10.20 -2.90
CA ASP A 196 -4.26 -9.85 -4.01
C ASP A 196 -4.67 -11.09 -4.85
N GLY A 197 -5.22 -12.11 -4.18
CA GLY A 197 -5.67 -13.38 -4.79
C GLY A 197 -7.19 -13.54 -4.87
N LEU A 198 -7.95 -12.72 -4.16
CA LEU A 198 -9.43 -12.72 -4.13
C LEU A 198 -10.00 -11.31 -4.31
N ASP A 199 -11.22 -11.25 -4.80
CA ASP A 199 -11.91 -10.00 -5.16
C ASP A 199 -12.14 -9.14 -3.91
N GLY A 200 -11.56 -7.93 -3.87
CA GLY A 200 -11.64 -7.03 -2.71
C GLY A 200 -10.76 -7.42 -1.50
N LEU A 201 -9.99 -8.51 -1.58
CA LEU A 201 -9.22 -9.00 -0.44
C LEU A 201 -8.06 -8.08 -0.05
N ALA A 202 -7.34 -7.52 -1.02
CA ALA A 202 -6.15 -6.70 -0.73
C ALA A 202 -6.48 -5.23 -0.45
N ILE A 203 -7.38 -4.61 -1.24
CA ILE A 203 -7.54 -3.15 -1.21
C ILE A 203 -8.06 -2.61 0.13
N MET A 204 -9.02 -3.29 0.76
CA MET A 204 -9.57 -2.84 2.05
C MET A 204 -8.55 -2.93 3.19
N PRO A 205 -7.84 -4.06 3.39
CA PRO A 205 -6.71 -4.12 4.31
C PRO A 205 -5.63 -3.06 4.04
N VAL A 206 -5.35 -2.74 2.78
CA VAL A 206 -4.39 -1.68 2.43
C VAL A 206 -4.93 -0.33 2.92
N MET A 207 -6.20 -0.01 2.65
CA MET A 207 -6.80 1.25 3.09
C MET A 207 -6.86 1.37 4.62
N ILE A 208 -7.17 0.27 5.32
CA ILE A 208 -7.12 0.22 6.78
C ILE A 208 -5.70 0.49 7.29
N ALA A 209 -4.70 -0.19 6.72
CA ALA A 209 -3.30 -0.01 7.11
C ALA A 209 -2.79 1.40 6.80
N ALA A 210 -3.11 1.93 5.60
CA ALA A 210 -2.78 3.29 5.19
C ALA A 210 -3.42 4.31 6.11
N THR A 211 -4.69 4.13 6.50
CA THR A 211 -5.40 5.01 7.43
C THR A 211 -4.68 5.08 8.77
N SER A 212 -4.34 3.93 9.36
CA SER A 212 -3.61 3.90 10.62
C SER A 212 -2.23 4.56 10.50
N LEU A 213 -1.48 4.30 9.43
CA LEU A 213 -0.21 4.98 9.17
C LEU A 213 -0.37 6.47 8.91
N GLY A 214 -1.48 6.92 8.30
CA GLY A 214 -1.80 8.32 8.08
C GLY A 214 -2.12 9.06 9.38
N ILE A 215 -2.84 8.41 10.29
CA ILE A 215 -3.07 8.91 11.66
C ILE A 215 -1.74 9.05 12.39
N ILE A 216 -0.88 8.02 12.31
CA ILE A 216 0.48 8.06 12.87
C ILE A 216 1.28 9.21 12.28
N ALA A 217 1.31 9.34 10.94
CA ALA A 217 2.05 10.38 10.24
C ALA A 217 1.59 11.78 10.65
N TYR A 218 0.27 11.96 10.83
CA TYR A 218 -0.30 13.22 11.30
C TYR A 218 0.09 13.53 12.75
N ALA A 219 0.05 12.53 13.64
CA ALA A 219 0.41 12.69 15.04
C ALA A 219 1.90 12.96 15.26
N VAL A 220 2.77 12.18 14.59
CA VAL A 220 4.24 12.31 14.63
C VAL A 220 4.74 13.53 13.87
N GLY A 221 3.99 13.99 12.87
CA GLY A 221 4.29 15.20 12.12
C GLY A 221 3.94 16.50 12.83
N ARG A 222 3.39 16.43 14.06
CA ARG A 222 3.05 17.59 14.88
C ARG A 222 3.75 17.53 16.24
N GLU A 223 4.35 18.64 16.64
CA GLU A 223 5.09 18.74 17.90
C GLU A 223 4.19 18.48 19.12
N ASP A 224 3.00 19.09 19.16
CA ASP A 224 2.05 18.97 20.27
C ASP A 224 1.54 17.52 20.48
N PHE A 225 1.14 16.84 19.41
CA PHE A 225 0.71 15.44 19.49
C PHE A 225 1.86 14.49 19.82
N SER A 226 3.03 14.70 19.20
CA SER A 226 4.19 13.84 19.44
C SER A 226 4.66 13.92 20.90
N ALA A 227 4.68 15.12 21.49
CA ALA A 227 4.96 15.33 22.91
C ALA A 227 3.91 14.67 23.83
N TYR A 228 2.62 14.84 23.54
CA TYR A 228 1.53 14.25 24.35
C TYR A 228 1.51 12.71 24.33
N LEU A 229 1.83 12.12 23.18
CA LEU A 229 1.88 10.67 23.00
C LEU A 229 3.22 10.06 23.44
N GLY A 230 4.27 10.86 23.61
CA GLY A 230 5.62 10.35 23.90
C GLY A 230 6.21 9.57 22.72
N VAL A 231 5.87 10.00 21.49
CA VAL A 231 6.43 9.44 20.24
C VAL A 231 7.44 10.41 19.65
N HIS A 232 8.40 9.89 18.87
CA HIS A 232 9.43 10.72 18.26
C HIS A 232 8.82 11.65 17.21
N TYR A 233 9.12 12.93 17.29
CA TYR A 233 8.68 13.93 16.32
C TYR A 233 9.45 13.78 15.00
N VAL A 234 8.74 13.70 13.88
CA VAL A 234 9.37 13.66 12.54
C VAL A 234 8.78 14.79 11.68
N PRO A 235 9.50 15.93 11.54
CA PRO A 235 9.02 17.11 10.86
C PRO A 235 8.53 16.80 9.43
N GLY A 236 7.38 17.35 9.06
CA GLY A 236 6.85 17.24 7.70
C GLY A 236 6.12 15.94 7.36
N THR A 237 6.19 14.90 8.19
CA THR A 237 5.46 13.64 7.92
C THR A 237 3.94 13.81 7.93
N GLY A 238 3.41 14.85 8.60
CA GLY A 238 1.98 15.13 8.62
C GLY A 238 1.35 15.41 7.25
N GLU A 239 2.14 15.84 6.25
CA GLU A 239 1.66 15.97 4.86
C GLU A 239 1.32 14.63 4.21
N LEU A 240 1.89 13.52 4.69
CA LEU A 240 1.58 12.18 4.19
C LEU A 240 0.11 11.81 4.39
N LEU A 241 -0.59 12.46 5.33
CA LEU A 241 -2.04 12.28 5.49
C LEU A 241 -2.81 12.61 4.19
N ILE A 242 -2.33 13.56 3.40
CA ILE A 242 -2.97 13.95 2.13
C ILE A 242 -2.80 12.83 1.09
N PHE A 243 -1.59 12.26 0.99
CA PHE A 243 -1.32 11.09 0.14
C PHE A 243 -2.18 9.89 0.57
N VAL A 244 -2.24 9.61 1.89
CA VAL A 244 -3.06 8.54 2.45
C VAL A 244 -4.54 8.77 2.14
N ALA A 245 -5.04 9.99 2.30
CA ALA A 245 -6.43 10.30 2.00
C ALA A 245 -6.75 10.10 0.51
N ALA A 246 -5.84 10.48 -0.39
CA ALA A 246 -5.95 10.18 -1.82
C ALA A 246 -5.94 8.67 -2.09
N LEU A 247 -5.11 7.90 -1.40
CA LEU A 247 -5.08 6.44 -1.48
C LEU A 247 -6.40 5.82 -1.06
N ILE A 248 -7.00 6.27 0.06
CA ILE A 248 -8.30 5.77 0.52
C ILE A 248 -9.40 6.13 -0.50
N GLY A 249 -9.43 7.38 -0.97
CA GLY A 249 -10.42 7.82 -1.97
C GLY A 249 -10.32 7.02 -3.28
N GLY A 250 -9.11 6.88 -3.82
CA GLY A 250 -8.86 6.09 -5.05
C GLY A 250 -9.10 4.60 -4.83
N GLY A 251 -8.78 4.07 -3.66
CA GLY A 251 -9.02 2.68 -3.27
C GLY A 251 -10.50 2.35 -3.15
N LEU A 252 -11.32 3.24 -2.58
CA LEU A 252 -12.78 3.10 -2.55
C LEU A 252 -13.38 3.20 -3.95
N GLY A 253 -12.90 4.14 -4.77
CA GLY A 253 -13.30 4.25 -6.17
C GLY A 253 -13.00 2.98 -6.97
N PHE A 254 -11.86 2.33 -6.71
CA PHE A 254 -11.54 1.03 -7.29
C PHE A 254 -12.37 -0.12 -6.72
N LEU A 255 -12.55 -0.17 -5.39
CA LEU A 255 -13.33 -1.21 -4.72
C LEU A 255 -14.77 -1.27 -5.23
N TRP A 256 -15.35 -0.14 -5.63
CA TRP A 256 -16.66 -0.09 -6.28
C TRP A 256 -16.77 -1.03 -7.50
N TYR A 257 -15.67 -1.19 -8.26
CA TYR A 257 -15.62 -2.07 -9.44
C TYR A 257 -14.97 -3.42 -9.16
N ASN A 258 -14.25 -3.56 -8.05
CA ASN A 258 -13.54 -4.79 -7.68
C ASN A 258 -14.30 -5.64 -6.65
N ALA A 259 -15.32 -5.11 -5.99
CA ALA A 259 -16.16 -5.86 -5.08
C ALA A 259 -16.79 -7.09 -5.80
N PRO A 260 -16.89 -8.25 -5.15
CA PRO A 260 -17.39 -9.47 -5.79
C PRO A 260 -18.81 -9.30 -6.37
N PRO A 261 -19.06 -9.71 -7.63
CA PRO A 261 -18.09 -10.20 -8.62
C PRO A 261 -17.28 -9.06 -9.28
N ALA A 262 -15.95 -9.19 -9.35
CA ALA A 262 -15.08 -8.11 -9.84
C ALA A 262 -15.22 -7.84 -11.35
N ALA A 263 -15.38 -6.56 -11.70
CA ALA A 263 -15.33 -6.06 -13.07
C ALA A 263 -13.88 -5.80 -13.56
N VAL A 264 -12.92 -5.66 -12.64
CA VAL A 264 -11.50 -5.46 -12.93
C VAL A 264 -10.63 -5.98 -11.79
N PHE A 265 -9.49 -6.59 -12.12
CA PHE A 265 -8.48 -6.99 -11.13
C PHE A 265 -7.43 -5.89 -10.93
N MET A 266 -6.95 -5.77 -9.70
CA MET A 266 -5.95 -4.76 -9.34
C MET A 266 -4.64 -4.98 -10.10
N GLY A 267 -4.19 -6.23 -10.18
CA GLY A 267 -2.95 -6.63 -10.84
C GLY A 267 -1.70 -6.30 -10.02
N ASP A 268 -0.55 -6.73 -10.53
CA ASP A 268 0.75 -6.41 -9.93
C ASP A 268 0.99 -4.90 -9.90
N THR A 269 0.42 -4.17 -10.88
CA THR A 269 0.44 -2.70 -10.99
C THR A 269 -0.03 -2.01 -9.70
N GLY A 270 -1.18 -2.41 -9.16
CA GLY A 270 -1.74 -1.77 -7.96
C GLY A 270 -1.13 -2.34 -6.69
N SER A 271 -1.06 -3.66 -6.59
CA SER A 271 -0.68 -4.37 -5.38
C SER A 271 0.77 -4.08 -4.93
N LEU A 272 1.74 -4.09 -5.86
CA LEU A 272 3.14 -3.74 -5.55
C LEU A 272 3.28 -2.27 -5.16
N ALA A 273 2.60 -1.37 -5.88
CA ALA A 273 2.65 0.07 -5.61
C ALA A 273 2.09 0.40 -4.23
N LEU A 274 0.93 -0.14 -3.89
CA LEU A 274 0.26 0.09 -2.61
C LEU A 274 1.04 -0.50 -1.43
N GLY A 275 1.59 -1.71 -1.57
CA GLY A 275 2.46 -2.27 -0.53
C GLY A 275 3.77 -1.51 -0.38
N GLY A 276 4.37 -1.06 -1.48
CA GLY A 276 5.55 -0.18 -1.44
C GLY A 276 5.25 1.16 -0.77
N ALA A 277 4.08 1.75 -1.02
CA ALA A 277 3.62 2.97 -0.37
C ALA A 277 3.50 2.80 1.15
N LEU A 278 2.87 1.71 1.62
CA LEU A 278 2.76 1.41 3.06
C LEU A 278 4.14 1.30 3.72
N GLY A 279 5.06 0.55 3.09
CA GLY A 279 6.43 0.42 3.57
C GLY A 279 7.17 1.76 3.62
N ALA A 280 7.03 2.58 2.57
CA ALA A 280 7.67 3.90 2.50
C ALA A 280 7.10 4.86 3.56
N ILE A 281 5.79 4.86 3.80
CA ILE A 281 5.17 5.67 4.85
C ILE A 281 5.67 5.23 6.23
N ALA A 282 5.75 3.93 6.50
CA ALA A 282 6.24 3.42 7.77
C ALA A 282 7.71 3.77 8.03
N VAL A 283 8.57 3.70 7.00
CA VAL A 283 9.96 4.17 7.07
C VAL A 283 10.01 5.68 7.28
N ALA A 284 9.18 6.45 6.58
CA ALA A 284 9.11 7.91 6.75
C ALA A 284 8.76 8.31 8.18
N THR A 285 7.81 7.61 8.80
CA THR A 285 7.28 7.92 10.13
C THR A 285 8.00 7.23 11.28
N LYS A 286 9.02 6.39 11.04
CA LYS A 286 9.71 5.58 12.07
C LYS A 286 8.79 4.56 12.77
N HIS A 287 7.83 4.02 12.04
CA HIS A 287 6.83 3.07 12.53
C HIS A 287 6.87 1.74 11.77
N GLU A 288 8.07 1.29 11.41
CA GLU A 288 8.32 0.07 10.63
C GLU A 288 7.85 -1.19 11.37
N ILE A 289 8.11 -1.27 12.68
CA ILE A 289 7.63 -2.40 13.52
C ILE A 289 6.11 -2.35 13.67
N VAL A 290 5.54 -1.15 13.79
CA VAL A 290 4.08 -0.98 13.90
C VAL A 290 3.38 -1.38 12.60
N LEU A 291 4.00 -1.16 11.44
CA LEU A 291 3.50 -1.69 10.17
C LEU A 291 3.42 -3.22 10.18
N ALA A 292 4.35 -3.93 10.80
CA ALA A 292 4.25 -5.39 10.90
C ALA A 292 3.02 -5.84 11.72
N ILE A 293 2.58 -5.02 12.69
CA ILE A 293 1.36 -5.25 13.48
C ILE A 293 0.12 -4.87 12.66
N ILE A 294 0.05 -3.62 12.19
CA ILE A 294 -1.09 -3.09 11.41
C ILE A 294 -1.31 -3.94 10.15
N GLY A 295 -0.24 -4.22 9.43
CA GLY A 295 -0.21 -5.06 8.24
C GLY A 295 -0.08 -6.55 8.54
N GLY A 296 -0.38 -6.99 9.77
CA GLY A 296 -0.20 -8.37 10.21
C GLY A 296 -0.92 -9.40 9.33
N LEU A 297 -2.03 -9.02 8.68
CA LEU A 297 -2.68 -9.86 7.68
C LEU A 297 -1.74 -10.14 6.49
N PHE A 298 -1.12 -9.11 5.92
CA PHE A 298 -0.16 -9.26 4.82
C PHE A 298 1.07 -10.06 5.25
N VAL A 299 1.51 -9.87 6.50
CA VAL A 299 2.61 -10.64 7.08
C VAL A 299 2.25 -12.11 7.17
N VAL A 300 1.06 -12.46 7.66
CA VAL A 300 0.60 -13.86 7.74
C VAL A 300 0.48 -14.48 6.35
N GLU A 301 -0.06 -13.74 5.38
CA GLU A 301 -0.14 -14.20 3.99
C GLU A 301 1.25 -14.49 3.41
N ALA A 302 2.20 -13.56 3.55
CA ALA A 302 3.57 -13.75 3.10
C ALA A 302 4.28 -14.91 3.82
N LEU A 303 4.15 -15.00 5.15
CA LEU A 303 4.73 -16.08 5.95
C LEU A 303 4.14 -17.43 5.58
N SER A 304 2.85 -17.52 5.28
CA SER A 304 2.22 -18.77 4.85
C SER A 304 2.88 -19.34 3.59
N VAL A 305 3.23 -18.47 2.63
CA VAL A 305 3.94 -18.84 1.41
C VAL A 305 5.38 -19.26 1.72
N ILE A 306 6.11 -18.49 2.53
CA ILE A 306 7.50 -18.79 2.91
C ILE A 306 7.56 -20.16 3.61
N ILE A 307 6.72 -20.38 4.63
CA ILE A 307 6.64 -21.64 5.37
C ILE A 307 6.31 -22.79 4.43
N GLN A 308 5.30 -22.64 3.57
CA GLN A 308 4.89 -23.67 2.62
C GLN A 308 6.04 -24.06 1.68
N VAL A 309 6.72 -23.08 1.09
CA VAL A 309 7.81 -23.32 0.12
C VAL A 309 9.01 -23.97 0.80
N VAL A 310 9.44 -23.47 1.96
CA VAL A 310 10.59 -24.01 2.70
C VAL A 310 10.30 -25.44 3.17
N TYR A 311 9.11 -25.68 3.72
CA TYR A 311 8.71 -27.00 4.18
C TYR A 311 8.60 -28.01 3.03
N TYR A 312 7.92 -27.65 1.93
CA TYR A 312 7.77 -28.52 0.77
C TYR A 312 9.12 -28.86 0.12
N LYS A 313 10.07 -27.90 0.07
CA LYS A 313 11.43 -28.18 -0.43
C LYS A 313 12.16 -29.23 0.41
N ARG A 314 11.95 -29.24 1.73
CA ARG A 314 12.63 -30.15 2.67
C ARG A 314 11.92 -31.50 2.81
N THR A 315 10.59 -31.54 2.84
CA THR A 315 9.82 -32.74 3.21
C THR A 315 8.99 -33.31 2.08
N LYS A 316 8.82 -32.57 0.97
CA LYS A 316 7.85 -32.86 -0.11
C LYS A 316 6.38 -32.95 0.37
N LYS A 317 6.10 -32.54 1.61
CA LYS A 317 4.76 -32.47 2.19
C LYS A 317 4.30 -31.00 2.24
N ARG A 318 3.00 -30.79 2.26
CA ARG A 318 2.37 -29.46 2.34
C ARG A 318 1.92 -29.19 3.79
N VAL A 319 2.15 -27.98 4.30
CA VAL A 319 1.66 -27.56 5.63
C VAL A 319 0.22 -27.08 5.51
N PHE A 320 -0.01 -26.16 4.57
CA PHE A 320 -1.33 -25.70 4.18
C PHE A 320 -1.81 -26.45 2.93
N LEU A 321 -3.12 -26.69 2.83
CA LEU A 321 -3.75 -27.26 1.62
C LEU A 321 -3.31 -26.54 0.33
N MET A 322 -3.24 -25.20 0.41
CA MET A 322 -2.72 -24.31 -0.61
C MET A 322 -2.17 -23.05 0.08
N ALA A 323 -1.16 -22.41 -0.52
CA ALA A 323 -0.65 -21.11 -0.10
C ALA A 323 -0.83 -20.10 -1.24
N PRO A 324 -1.16 -18.82 -0.97
CA PRO A 324 -1.26 -18.16 0.35
C PRO A 324 -2.47 -18.61 1.20
N ILE A 325 -2.58 -18.12 2.44
CA ILE A 325 -3.49 -18.70 3.45
C ILE A 325 -4.97 -18.53 3.12
N HIS A 326 -5.36 -17.50 2.34
CA HIS A 326 -6.75 -17.39 1.87
C HIS A 326 -7.18 -18.60 1.02
N HIS A 327 -6.31 -19.11 0.14
CA HIS A 327 -6.59 -20.32 -0.65
C HIS A 327 -6.70 -21.59 0.21
N HIS A 328 -6.02 -21.62 1.36
CA HIS A 328 -6.21 -22.70 2.33
C HIS A 328 -7.65 -22.74 2.85
N PHE A 329 -8.25 -21.57 3.13
CA PHE A 329 -9.64 -21.47 3.56
C PHE A 329 -10.64 -21.75 2.44
N GLU A 330 -10.36 -21.35 1.19
CA GLU A 330 -11.17 -21.76 0.03
C GLU A 330 -11.20 -23.29 -0.12
N LYS A 331 -10.04 -23.96 0.03
CA LYS A 331 -9.96 -25.42 -0.01
C LYS A 331 -10.65 -26.12 1.16
N LYS A 332 -10.88 -25.40 2.27
CA LYS A 332 -11.72 -25.88 3.39
C LYS A 332 -13.22 -25.65 3.16
N GLY A 333 -13.60 -25.07 2.02
CA GLY A 333 -15.00 -24.86 1.65
C GLY A 333 -15.58 -23.51 2.09
N TRP A 334 -14.77 -22.54 2.51
CA TRP A 334 -15.26 -21.19 2.80
C TRP A 334 -15.55 -20.45 1.50
N ALA A 335 -16.65 -19.69 1.46
CA ALA A 335 -16.97 -18.84 0.31
C ALA A 335 -15.99 -17.66 0.21
N GLU A 336 -15.67 -17.22 -1.01
CA GLU A 336 -14.75 -16.09 -1.24
C GLU A 336 -15.18 -14.82 -0.49
N PRO A 337 -16.45 -14.35 -0.54
CA PRO A 337 -16.89 -13.18 0.24
C PRO A 337 -16.75 -13.37 1.76
N GLN A 338 -16.93 -14.61 2.25
CA GLN A 338 -16.78 -14.93 3.68
C GLN A 338 -15.33 -14.77 4.13
N ILE A 339 -14.36 -15.19 3.31
CA ILE A 339 -12.93 -15.01 3.60
C ILE A 339 -12.57 -13.53 3.59
N VAL A 340 -13.01 -12.81 2.55
CA VAL A 340 -12.74 -11.38 2.35
C VAL A 340 -13.21 -10.57 3.56
N ILE A 341 -14.48 -10.70 3.96
CA ILE A 341 -15.05 -9.94 5.09
C ILE A 341 -14.35 -10.29 6.40
N ARG A 342 -14.04 -11.57 6.65
CA ARG A 342 -13.31 -11.98 7.87
C ARG A 342 -11.91 -11.38 7.93
N PHE A 343 -11.24 -11.31 6.79
CA PHE A 343 -9.90 -10.75 6.70
C PHE A 343 -9.93 -9.23 6.90
N TRP A 344 -10.98 -8.54 6.44
CA TRP A 344 -11.19 -7.12 6.74
C TRP A 344 -11.37 -6.88 8.25
N ILE A 345 -12.17 -7.72 8.93
CA ILE A 345 -12.35 -7.63 10.39
C ILE A 345 -11.00 -7.82 11.11
N ILE A 346 -10.21 -8.82 10.70
CA ILE A 346 -8.88 -9.06 11.27
C ILE A 346 -7.95 -7.85 11.03
N SER A 347 -7.94 -7.28 9.81
CA SER A 347 -7.16 -6.07 9.51
C SER A 347 -7.56 -4.89 10.37
N LEU A 348 -8.86 -4.69 10.61
CA LEU A 348 -9.35 -3.62 11.48
C LEU A 348 -8.89 -3.82 12.93
N ILE A 349 -8.99 -5.03 13.47
CA ILE A 349 -8.51 -5.36 14.82
C ILE A 349 -7.01 -5.10 14.94
N LEU A 350 -6.22 -5.57 13.97
CA LEU A 350 -4.76 -5.36 13.93
C LEU A 350 -4.38 -3.88 13.82
N ALA A 351 -5.12 -3.11 13.03
CA ALA A 351 -4.96 -1.67 12.93
C ALA A 351 -5.22 -0.95 14.26
N MET A 352 -6.26 -1.35 14.99
CA MET A 352 -6.56 -0.81 16.32
C MET A 352 -5.48 -1.18 17.34
N ILE A 353 -4.99 -2.42 17.32
CA ILE A 353 -3.86 -2.85 18.17
C ILE A 353 -2.62 -2.02 17.85
N GLY A 354 -2.29 -1.84 16.57
CA GLY A 354 -1.17 -1.04 16.12
C GLY A 354 -1.27 0.43 16.60
N LEU A 355 -2.44 1.05 16.46
CA LEU A 355 -2.68 2.41 16.95
C LEU A 355 -2.61 2.51 18.48
N ALA A 356 -3.10 1.50 19.21
CA ALA A 356 -3.01 1.46 20.66
C ALA A 356 -1.55 1.50 21.16
N THR A 357 -0.60 0.97 20.37
CA THR A 357 0.84 1.04 20.72
C THR A 357 1.38 2.47 20.85
N LEU A 358 0.74 3.47 20.22
CA LEU A 358 1.13 4.88 20.35
C LEU A 358 0.98 5.41 21.79
N LYS A 359 0.06 4.85 22.58
CA LYS A 359 -0.25 5.34 23.94
C LYS A 359 0.23 4.43 25.05
N LEU A 360 0.72 3.22 24.74
CA LEU A 360 1.28 2.28 25.73
C LEU A 360 2.65 2.72 26.30
N ARG A 361 3.01 3.98 26.06
CA ARG A 361 4.30 4.57 26.35
C ARG A 361 4.23 5.39 27.62
#